data_AF-A0A7X5U8E8-F1
#
_entry.id   AF-A0A7X5U8E8-F1
#
_cell.length_a   1.000
_cell.length_b   1.000
_cell.length_c   1.000
_cell.angle_alpha   90.00
_cell.angle_beta   90.00
_cell.angle_gamma   90.00
#
_symmetry.space_group_name_H-M   'P 1'
#
loop_
_entity.id
_entity.type
_entity.pdbx_description
1 polymer ?
#
loop_
_entity_poly.entity_id
_entity_poly.type
_entity_poly.pdbx_seq_one_letter_code
_entity_poly.pdbx_strand_id
1 'polypeptide(L)'
;MPSHPDPRRRTPIYVLLAFAAGVLIAAGVLRYGSQPPTVAPGSVAQAPAPAASTGPAPSTSTDEPALDIDNGDWPDNGPTPEQVFTAQPEMVRKAVAGLAPRTPGQPNIYAVAFGGDGSEDVFRNEVEYLDQLMGRRFDSPKHTLVLENNPATLSTRPLASWTNLEAALDGLTRVMDPREDILLVYVATHGGSDHTLLVDMDPIPLDQLDPDGLADILAKRPFRWKVVVVNACYSGGFVPKLQGAGTLVLTSARTDRTSFGCGADSDITYFGHAWLADGLNATPDFIDAFHKATSEIADWEKRDQVDPSEPQIAVGKGIEDKLAAWRKVAHIGPIVPFAPAK
;
A
#
# COMPACT_ATOMS: atom_id res chain seq x y z
N MET A 1 -45.16 52.31 -0.37
CA MET A 1 -43.90 51.55 -0.30
C MET A 1 -43.64 50.95 -1.66
N PRO A 2 -42.51 51.27 -2.33
CA PRO A 2 -42.20 50.74 -3.64
C PRO A 2 -41.63 49.31 -3.53
N SER A 3 -42.09 48.43 -4.41
CA SER A 3 -41.68 47.04 -4.54
C SER A 3 -40.26 46.92 -5.10
N HIS A 4 -39.36 46.29 -4.35
CA HIS A 4 -38.03 45.92 -4.82
C HIS A 4 -38.12 44.73 -5.82
N PRO A 5 -37.36 44.75 -6.93
CA PRO A 5 -37.29 43.62 -7.85
C PRO A 5 -36.38 42.49 -7.33
N ASP A 6 -36.80 41.25 -7.61
CA ASP A 6 -36.20 39.97 -7.25
C ASP A 6 -34.77 39.76 -7.83
N PRO A 7 -33.77 39.38 -7.02
CA PRO A 7 -32.38 39.18 -7.46
C PRO A 7 -32.14 37.89 -8.29
N ARG A 8 -33.13 37.03 -8.50
CA ARG A 8 -32.93 35.71 -9.17
C ARG A 8 -32.87 35.73 -10.70
N ARG A 9 -32.84 36.90 -11.35
CA ARG A 9 -32.83 37.03 -12.83
C ARG A 9 -31.52 37.51 -13.46
N ARG A 10 -30.41 37.60 -12.71
CA ARG A 10 -29.15 38.17 -13.23
C ARG A 10 -28.01 37.17 -13.48
N THR A 11 -28.14 35.92 -13.07
CA THR A 11 -27.05 34.94 -13.18
C THR A 11 -26.80 34.35 -14.58
N PRO A 12 -27.77 34.20 -15.52
CA PRO A 12 -27.48 33.53 -16.79
C PRO A 12 -26.77 34.44 -17.82
N ILE A 13 -26.67 35.75 -17.58
CA ILE A 13 -26.06 36.70 -18.53
C ILE A 13 -24.53 36.76 -18.38
N TYR A 14 -23.99 36.55 -17.18
CA TYR A 14 -22.54 36.62 -16.94
C TYR A 14 -21.78 35.36 -17.42
N VAL A 15 -22.45 34.20 -17.44
CA VAL A 15 -21.84 32.94 -17.91
C VAL A 15 -21.67 32.92 -19.44
N LEU A 16 -22.56 33.57 -20.19
CA LEU A 16 -22.46 33.67 -21.66
C LEU A 16 -21.40 34.69 -22.13
N LEU A 17 -21.15 35.75 -21.37
CA LEU A 17 -20.14 36.76 -21.71
C LEU A 17 -18.69 36.28 -21.42
N ALA A 18 -18.49 35.45 -20.40
CA ALA A 18 -17.16 34.90 -20.08
C ALA A 18 -16.66 33.88 -21.13
N PHE A 19 -17.58 33.10 -21.72
CA PHE A 19 -17.22 32.12 -22.75
C PHE A 19 -16.82 32.77 -24.09
N ALA A 20 -17.46 33.88 -24.46
CA ALA A 20 -17.12 34.62 -25.68
C ALA A 20 -15.76 35.35 -25.61
N ALA A 21 -15.34 35.79 -24.41
CA ALA A 21 -14.04 36.42 -24.20
C ALA A 21 -12.87 35.41 -24.28
N GLY A 22 -13.06 34.18 -23.77
CA GLY A 22 -12.04 33.12 -23.81
C GLY A 22 -11.74 32.61 -25.23
N VAL A 23 -12.76 32.49 -26.09
CA VAL A 23 -12.61 32.02 -27.47
C VAL A 23 -11.87 33.04 -28.36
N LEU A 24 -12.01 34.34 -28.08
CA LEU A 24 -11.30 35.40 -28.84
C LEU A 24 -9.83 35.53 -28.43
N ILE A 25 -9.48 35.23 -27.18
CA ILE A 25 -8.08 35.25 -26.69
C ILE A 25 -7.29 34.05 -27.27
N ALA A 26 -7.89 32.85 -27.33
CA ALA A 26 -7.26 31.68 -27.93
C ALA A 26 -7.02 31.83 -29.45
N ALA A 27 -7.93 32.50 -30.17
CA ALA A 27 -7.77 32.76 -31.62
C ALA A 27 -6.71 33.84 -31.93
N GLY A 28 -6.43 34.77 -31.00
CA GLY A 28 -5.40 35.80 -31.16
C GLY A 28 -3.97 35.25 -31.04
N VAL A 29 -3.73 34.34 -30.10
CA VAL A 29 -2.41 33.71 -29.88
C VAL A 29 -2.01 32.80 -31.05
N LEU A 30 -2.98 32.13 -31.67
CA LEU A 30 -2.76 31.29 -32.87
C LEU A 30 -2.58 32.10 -34.17
N ARG A 31 -2.93 33.39 -34.20
CA ARG A 31 -2.76 34.25 -35.39
C ARG A 31 -1.56 35.21 -35.33
N TYR A 32 -0.94 35.40 -34.15
CA TYR A 32 0.15 36.36 -33.96
C TYR A 32 1.36 35.84 -33.13
N GLY A 33 1.46 34.53 -32.89
CA GLY A 33 2.63 33.91 -32.27
C GLY A 33 3.83 33.77 -33.22
N SER A 34 4.95 34.32 -32.78
CA SER A 34 6.28 34.51 -33.41
C SER A 34 6.78 33.43 -34.39
N GLN A 35 7.29 33.88 -35.54
CA GLN A 35 8.05 33.08 -36.51
C GLN A 35 9.34 32.50 -35.89
N PRO A 36 9.76 31.28 -36.27
CA PRO A 36 11.10 30.78 -35.94
C PRO A 36 12.18 31.58 -36.70
N PRO A 37 13.35 31.84 -36.10
CA PRO A 37 14.41 32.60 -36.76
C PRO A 37 15.02 31.80 -37.93
N THR A 38 14.99 32.41 -39.11
CA THR A 38 15.69 31.95 -40.31
C THR A 38 17.19 32.12 -40.13
N VAL A 39 17.95 31.02 -40.07
CA VAL A 39 19.41 31.06 -40.09
C VAL A 39 19.86 31.24 -41.55
N ALA A 40 20.52 32.36 -41.84
CA ALA A 40 21.16 32.61 -43.13
C ALA A 40 22.42 31.73 -43.29
N PRO A 41 22.74 31.24 -44.51
CA PRO A 41 23.96 30.48 -44.74
C PRO A 41 25.17 31.42 -44.70
N GLY A 42 25.91 31.38 -43.59
CA GLY A 42 27.23 32.00 -43.47
C GLY A 42 28.28 31.19 -44.23
N SER A 43 29.03 31.88 -45.09
CA SER A 43 30.18 31.41 -45.85
C SER A 43 31.20 30.67 -44.97
N VAL A 44 31.54 29.43 -45.35
CA VAL A 44 32.63 28.64 -44.75
C VAL A 44 33.96 29.17 -45.27
N ALA A 45 34.73 29.83 -44.42
CA ALA A 45 36.15 30.06 -44.66
C ALA A 45 36.92 28.81 -44.19
N GLN A 46 37.55 28.11 -45.14
CA GLN A 46 38.48 27.00 -44.86
C GLN A 46 39.71 27.52 -44.11
N ALA A 47 39.91 27.04 -42.89
CA ALA A 47 41.21 27.06 -42.22
C ALA A 47 41.90 25.70 -42.41
N PRO A 48 43.23 25.65 -42.64
CA PRO A 48 43.92 24.42 -42.99
C PRO A 48 44.06 23.48 -41.78
N ALA A 49 43.97 22.18 -42.05
CA ALA A 49 44.15 21.12 -41.06
C ALA A 49 45.58 21.12 -40.49
N PRO A 50 45.78 21.03 -39.16
CA PRO A 50 47.06 20.64 -38.62
C PRO A 50 47.20 19.11 -38.65
N ALA A 51 48.40 18.68 -39.05
CA ALA A 51 48.80 17.30 -39.18
C ALA A 51 48.69 16.52 -37.85
N ALA A 52 48.33 15.25 -37.96
CA ALA A 52 48.38 14.28 -36.87
C ALA A 52 49.81 14.19 -36.31
N SER A 53 49.95 14.45 -35.01
CA SER A 53 51.11 14.06 -34.23
C SER A 53 50.63 13.10 -33.14
N THR A 54 51.05 11.84 -33.26
CA THR A 54 50.87 10.80 -32.25
C THR A 54 51.84 11.05 -31.11
N GLY A 55 51.36 11.67 -30.03
CA GLY A 55 52.03 11.75 -28.74
C GLY A 55 51.13 11.17 -27.64
N PRO A 56 51.67 10.47 -26.63
CA PRO A 56 50.85 9.87 -25.59
C PRO A 56 50.21 10.97 -24.73
N ALA A 57 48.89 10.93 -24.59
CA ALA A 57 48.16 11.81 -23.69
C ALA A 57 48.59 11.54 -22.23
N PRO A 58 48.84 12.57 -21.40
CA PRO A 58 49.08 12.39 -19.98
C PRO A 58 47.79 11.93 -19.30
N SER A 59 47.90 10.93 -18.43
CA SER A 59 46.84 10.47 -17.56
C SER A 59 46.49 11.57 -16.56
N THR A 60 45.50 12.40 -16.87
CA THR A 60 44.81 13.19 -15.86
C THR A 60 43.76 12.29 -15.23
N SER A 61 44.06 11.79 -14.03
CA SER A 61 43.06 11.33 -13.08
C SER A 61 42.25 12.54 -12.64
N THR A 62 41.25 12.90 -13.44
CA THR A 62 40.12 13.68 -12.94
C THR A 62 39.30 12.70 -12.11
N ASP A 63 39.47 12.78 -10.79
CA ASP A 63 38.41 12.44 -9.86
C ASP A 63 37.23 13.34 -10.20
N GLU A 64 36.39 12.90 -11.14
CA GLU A 64 35.04 13.45 -11.22
C GLU A 64 34.37 13.10 -9.89
N PRO A 65 33.80 14.08 -9.17
CA PRO A 65 32.97 13.73 -8.03
C PRO A 65 31.89 12.80 -8.55
N ALA A 66 31.84 11.59 -7.98
CA ALA A 66 30.70 10.71 -8.19
C ALA A 66 29.45 11.56 -7.99
N LEU A 67 28.48 11.43 -8.90
CA LEU A 67 27.17 12.04 -8.69
C LEU A 67 26.71 11.58 -7.31
N ASP A 68 26.70 12.51 -6.35
CA ASP A 68 26.20 12.30 -5.00
C ASP A 68 24.68 12.25 -5.16
N ILE A 69 24.20 11.11 -5.67
CA ILE A 69 22.79 10.79 -5.67
C ILE A 69 22.50 10.50 -4.20
N ASP A 70 21.84 11.45 -3.56
CA ASP A 70 21.22 11.27 -2.26
C ASP A 70 20.33 10.02 -2.35
N ASN A 71 20.85 8.89 -1.89
CA ASN A 71 20.20 7.58 -1.98
C ASN A 71 19.19 7.38 -0.84
N GLY A 72 18.84 8.45 -0.10
CA GLY A 72 17.96 8.36 1.06
C GLY A 72 18.45 7.33 2.08
N ASP A 73 17.51 6.59 2.66
CA ASP A 73 17.77 5.52 3.63
C ASP A 73 18.21 4.18 2.99
N TRP A 74 18.59 4.18 1.70
CA TRP A 74 19.00 2.95 1.03
C TRP A 74 20.34 2.42 1.58
N PRO A 75 20.48 1.10 1.85
CA PRO A 75 21.68 0.57 2.47
C PRO A 75 22.87 0.51 1.50
N ASP A 76 24.01 1.11 1.89
CA ASP A 76 25.26 1.12 1.11
C ASP A 76 25.76 -0.27 0.69
N ASN A 77 25.50 -1.28 1.54
CA ASN A 77 25.92 -2.67 1.32
C ASN A 77 24.81 -3.56 0.76
N GLY A 78 23.66 -2.98 0.41
CA GLY A 78 22.52 -3.70 -0.15
C GLY A 78 22.61 -3.92 -1.67
N PRO A 79 21.68 -4.69 -2.25
CA PRO A 79 21.48 -4.71 -3.69
C PRO A 79 21.11 -3.31 -4.20
N THR A 80 21.41 -3.00 -5.46
CA THR A 80 20.94 -1.76 -6.08
C THR A 80 19.42 -1.77 -6.26
N PRO A 81 18.74 -0.61 -6.34
CA PRO A 81 17.30 -0.56 -6.62
C PRO A 81 16.89 -1.35 -7.88
N GLU A 82 17.69 -1.30 -8.94
CA GLU A 82 17.47 -2.06 -10.18
C GLU A 82 17.56 -3.59 -9.95
N GLN A 83 18.52 -4.04 -9.13
CA GLN A 83 18.66 -5.45 -8.77
C GLN A 83 17.46 -5.93 -7.95
N VAL A 84 17.00 -5.14 -6.98
CA VAL A 84 15.81 -5.45 -6.18
C VAL A 84 14.58 -5.55 -7.08
N PHE A 85 14.34 -4.54 -7.93
CA PHE A 85 13.19 -4.51 -8.83
C PHE A 85 13.17 -5.70 -9.79
N THR A 86 14.32 -6.02 -10.39
CA THR A 86 14.43 -7.14 -11.36
C THR A 86 14.24 -8.52 -10.70
N ALA A 87 14.55 -8.65 -9.41
CA ALA A 87 14.42 -9.92 -8.68
C ALA A 87 12.95 -10.28 -8.31
N GLN A 88 12.03 -9.31 -8.32
CA GLN A 88 10.68 -9.46 -7.75
C GLN A 88 9.88 -10.65 -8.29
N PRO A 89 9.80 -10.92 -9.61
CA PRO A 89 9.04 -12.06 -10.11
C PRO A 89 9.51 -13.41 -9.56
N GLU A 90 10.82 -13.56 -9.33
CA GLU A 90 11.39 -14.77 -8.74
C GLU A 90 11.10 -14.86 -7.24
N MET A 91 11.19 -13.74 -6.53
CA MET A 91 10.95 -13.68 -5.09
C MET A 91 9.50 -14.05 -4.77
N VAL A 92 8.52 -13.50 -5.51
CA VAL A 92 7.11 -13.88 -5.36
C VAL A 92 6.89 -15.35 -5.70
N ARG A 93 7.49 -15.86 -6.79
CA ARG A 93 7.36 -17.27 -7.16
C ARG A 93 7.89 -18.20 -6.06
N LYS A 94 9.04 -17.89 -5.47
CA LYS A 94 9.61 -18.62 -4.34
C LYS A 94 8.73 -18.54 -3.10
N ALA A 95 8.20 -17.35 -2.79
CA ALA A 95 7.30 -17.15 -1.65
C ALA A 95 6.02 -18.00 -1.79
N VAL A 96 5.38 -17.97 -2.97
CA VAL A 96 4.21 -18.82 -3.27
C VAL A 96 4.55 -20.31 -3.20
N ALA A 97 5.69 -20.74 -3.74
CA ALA A 97 6.13 -22.13 -3.68
C ALA A 97 6.47 -22.60 -2.26
N GLY A 98 6.77 -21.67 -1.35
CA GLY A 98 7.02 -21.93 0.06
C GLY A 98 5.76 -22.16 0.90
N LEU A 99 4.57 -21.85 0.37
CA LEU A 99 3.31 -22.05 1.07
C LEU A 99 3.04 -23.55 1.28
N ALA A 100 2.59 -23.90 2.48
CA ALA A 100 2.14 -25.25 2.76
C ALA A 100 0.81 -25.55 2.03
N PRO A 101 0.55 -26.82 1.67
CA PRO A 101 -0.71 -27.19 1.04
C PRO A 101 -1.87 -27.15 2.03
N ARG A 102 -3.08 -26.92 1.50
CA ARG A 102 -4.31 -26.95 2.30
C ARG A 102 -4.58 -28.33 2.89
N THR A 103 -5.30 -28.38 4.01
CA THR A 103 -5.91 -29.60 4.53
C THR A 103 -7.30 -29.79 3.88
N PRO A 104 -7.52 -30.84 3.07
CA PRO A 104 -8.80 -31.05 2.39
C PRO A 104 -9.95 -31.37 3.35
N GLY A 105 -11.18 -30.99 2.97
CA GLY A 105 -12.39 -31.33 3.71
C GLY A 105 -12.71 -30.40 4.90
N GLN A 106 -11.89 -29.38 5.11
CA GLN A 106 -12.12 -28.35 6.12
C GLN A 106 -11.69 -26.97 5.60
N PRO A 107 -12.27 -25.87 6.11
CA PRO A 107 -11.76 -24.53 5.82
C PRO A 107 -10.33 -24.36 6.33
N ASN A 108 -9.46 -23.83 5.49
CA ASN A 108 -8.13 -23.36 5.87
C ASN A 108 -8.14 -21.82 5.87
N ILE A 109 -7.17 -21.22 6.56
CA ILE A 109 -6.91 -19.79 6.45
C ILE A 109 -5.51 -19.58 5.86
N TYR A 110 -5.44 -18.68 4.87
CA TYR A 110 -4.19 -18.21 4.26
C TYR A 110 -4.15 -16.70 4.35
N ALA A 111 -2.95 -16.15 4.52
CA ALA A 111 -2.75 -14.72 4.66
C ALA A 111 -1.84 -14.16 3.57
N VAL A 112 -2.16 -12.94 3.10
CA VAL A 112 -1.20 -12.02 2.51
C VAL A 112 -1.01 -10.88 3.51
N ALA A 113 0.21 -10.73 3.99
CA ALA A 113 0.60 -9.63 4.87
C ALA A 113 1.37 -8.60 4.04
N PHE A 114 0.92 -7.35 4.01
CA PHE A 114 1.43 -6.28 3.15
C PHE A 114 1.88 -5.09 4.00
N GLY A 115 3.20 -4.89 4.12
CA GLY A 115 3.82 -3.77 4.84
C GLY A 115 4.30 -2.73 3.84
N GLY A 116 3.54 -1.65 3.65
CA GLY A 116 3.62 -0.82 2.45
C GLY A 116 4.68 0.28 2.46
N ASP A 117 5.05 0.81 3.63
CA ASP A 117 6.04 1.88 3.74
C ASP A 117 7.34 1.32 4.32
N GLY A 118 8.44 1.49 3.57
CA GLY A 118 9.78 1.05 3.96
C GLY A 118 10.56 2.04 4.82
N SER A 119 10.05 3.25 5.06
CA SER A 119 10.69 4.26 5.89
C SER A 119 10.50 4.03 7.40
N GLU A 120 9.49 3.26 7.80
CA GLU A 120 9.29 2.87 9.21
C GLU A 120 9.22 1.36 9.44
N ASP A 121 9.97 0.88 10.43
CA ASP A 121 10.03 -0.53 10.81
C ASP A 121 8.70 -1.08 11.36
N VAL A 122 7.80 -0.20 11.83
CA VAL A 122 6.51 -0.57 12.41
C VAL A 122 5.68 -1.48 11.49
N PHE A 123 5.70 -1.23 10.18
CA PHE A 123 4.91 -2.00 9.23
C PHE A 123 5.53 -3.38 8.95
N ARG A 124 6.86 -3.47 8.84
CA ARG A 124 7.60 -4.75 8.81
C ARG A 124 7.28 -5.58 10.05
N ASN A 125 7.36 -4.96 11.23
CA ASN A 125 7.12 -5.62 12.51
C ASN A 125 5.72 -6.27 12.55
N GLU A 126 4.68 -5.56 12.11
CA GLU A 126 3.31 -6.07 12.10
C GLU A 126 3.11 -7.24 11.13
N VAL A 127 3.62 -7.15 9.90
CA VAL A 127 3.43 -8.22 8.91
C VAL A 127 4.21 -9.48 9.22
N GLU A 128 5.42 -9.36 9.75
CA GLU A 128 6.18 -10.51 10.23
C GLU A 128 5.55 -11.12 11.49
N TYR A 129 5.01 -10.28 12.39
CA TYR A 129 4.29 -10.78 13.56
C TYR A 129 2.99 -11.49 13.19
N LEU A 130 2.26 -11.03 12.16
CA LEU A 130 1.11 -11.75 11.62
C LEU A 130 1.50 -13.15 11.15
N ASP A 131 2.64 -13.33 10.47
CA ASP A 131 3.13 -14.66 10.09
C ASP A 131 3.38 -15.56 11.32
N GLN A 132 3.97 -15.00 12.38
CA GLN A 132 4.17 -15.73 13.64
C GLN A 132 2.84 -16.16 14.28
N LEU A 133 1.84 -15.27 14.32
CA LEU A 133 0.51 -15.58 14.82
C LEU A 133 -0.18 -16.67 13.99
N MET A 134 -0.17 -16.53 12.67
CA MET A 134 -0.72 -17.52 11.75
C MET A 134 -0.09 -18.89 11.96
N GLY A 135 1.24 -18.96 12.06
CA GLY A 135 1.96 -20.21 12.24
C GLY A 135 1.78 -20.85 13.62
N ARG A 136 1.78 -20.06 14.70
CA ARG A 136 1.84 -20.59 16.08
C ARG A 136 0.51 -20.57 16.81
N ARG A 137 -0.28 -19.50 16.66
CA ARG A 137 -1.55 -19.31 17.36
C ARG A 137 -2.70 -19.94 16.58
N PHE A 138 -2.68 -19.83 15.26
CA PHE A 138 -3.75 -20.34 14.38
C PHE A 138 -3.40 -21.66 13.67
N ASP A 139 -2.30 -22.30 14.08
CA ASP A 139 -1.82 -23.60 13.57
C ASP A 139 -1.88 -23.68 12.04
N SER A 140 -1.48 -22.60 11.38
CA SER A 140 -1.42 -22.44 9.93
C SER A 140 0.01 -22.13 9.48
N PRO A 141 1.00 -22.99 9.83
CA PRO A 141 2.40 -22.75 9.50
C PRO A 141 2.60 -22.69 7.99
N LYS A 142 3.33 -21.67 7.52
CA LYS A 142 3.57 -21.42 6.09
C LYS A 142 2.28 -21.21 5.27
N HIS A 143 1.22 -20.67 5.88
CA HIS A 143 0.05 -20.20 5.15
C HIS A 143 0.05 -18.68 4.95
N THR A 144 1.11 -17.98 5.34
CA THR A 144 1.28 -16.54 5.15
C THR A 144 2.27 -16.28 4.03
N LEU A 145 1.91 -15.40 3.11
CA LEU A 145 2.81 -14.78 2.16
C LEU A 145 3.03 -13.33 2.62
N VAL A 146 4.25 -13.03 3.07
CA VAL A 146 4.66 -11.69 3.49
C VAL A 146 5.21 -10.94 2.28
N LEU A 147 4.60 -9.79 1.98
CA LEU A 147 5.09 -8.76 1.09
C LEU A 147 5.45 -7.55 1.96
N GLU A 148 6.67 -7.06 1.89
CA GLU A 148 7.10 -5.95 2.74
C GLU A 148 8.11 -5.06 2.04
N ASN A 149 8.01 -3.77 2.30
CA ASN A 149 9.02 -2.79 1.96
C ASN A 149 9.83 -2.51 3.21
N ASN A 150 11.13 -2.77 3.17
CA ASN A 150 12.06 -2.41 4.22
C ASN A 150 13.52 -2.57 3.72
N PRO A 151 14.43 -1.63 4.05
CA PRO A 151 15.86 -1.72 3.71
C PRO A 151 16.53 -3.04 4.15
N ALA A 152 16.12 -3.63 5.28
CA ALA A 152 16.74 -4.83 5.83
C ALA A 152 16.37 -6.12 5.07
N THR A 153 15.32 -6.11 4.26
CA THR A 153 14.73 -7.34 3.69
C THR A 153 14.68 -7.37 2.16
N LEU A 154 15.33 -6.40 1.51
CA LEU A 154 15.45 -6.26 0.05
C LEU A 154 15.87 -7.54 -0.71
N SER A 155 16.61 -8.44 -0.06
CA SER A 155 17.07 -9.72 -0.66
C SER A 155 16.37 -10.97 -0.12
N THR A 156 15.51 -10.84 0.88
CA THR A 156 14.90 -11.96 1.60
C THR A 156 13.38 -12.02 1.46
N ARG A 157 12.72 -10.88 1.23
CA ARG A 157 11.27 -10.78 1.08
C ARG A 157 10.90 -10.09 -0.24
N PRO A 158 9.84 -10.55 -0.93
CA PRO A 158 9.28 -9.79 -2.04
C PRO A 158 8.73 -8.46 -1.53
N LEU A 159 8.90 -7.40 -2.33
CA LEU A 159 8.39 -6.07 -2.02
C LEU A 159 6.87 -6.07 -1.88
N ALA A 160 6.37 -5.26 -0.96
CA ALA A 160 5.00 -4.81 -0.95
C ALA A 160 4.78 -3.84 -2.11
N SER A 161 4.34 -4.38 -3.24
CA SER A 161 3.97 -3.60 -4.43
C SER A 161 2.64 -4.08 -5.01
N TRP A 162 1.98 -3.22 -5.77
CA TRP A 162 0.76 -3.59 -6.49
C TRP A 162 0.95 -4.86 -7.33
N THR A 163 2.00 -4.89 -8.16
CA THR A 163 2.29 -6.03 -9.04
C THR A 163 2.54 -7.32 -8.25
N ASN A 164 3.26 -7.24 -7.13
CA ASN A 164 3.53 -8.40 -6.30
C ASN A 164 2.28 -8.87 -5.53
N LEU A 165 1.40 -7.95 -5.11
CA LEU A 165 0.13 -8.29 -4.50
C LEU A 165 -0.76 -9.08 -5.49
N GLU A 166 -0.84 -8.63 -6.74
CA GLU A 166 -1.57 -9.36 -7.79
C GLU A 166 -0.99 -10.76 -8.01
N ALA A 167 0.34 -10.86 -8.15
CA ALA A 167 1.02 -12.12 -8.36
C ALA A 167 0.91 -13.08 -7.16
N ALA A 168 0.96 -12.57 -5.93
CA ALA A 168 0.76 -13.33 -4.70
C ALA A 168 -0.66 -13.90 -4.62
N LEU A 169 -1.67 -13.07 -4.91
CA LEU A 169 -3.07 -13.50 -4.94
C LEU A 169 -3.31 -14.55 -6.04
N ASP A 170 -2.72 -14.37 -7.23
CA ASP A 170 -2.78 -15.38 -8.31
C ASP A 170 -2.09 -16.69 -7.92
N GLY A 171 -0.99 -16.61 -7.16
CA GLY A 171 -0.35 -17.77 -6.54
C GLY A 171 -1.30 -18.50 -5.59
N LEU A 172 -1.95 -17.77 -4.68
CA LEU A 172 -2.88 -18.33 -3.69
C LEU A 172 -4.10 -19.00 -4.31
N THR A 173 -4.60 -18.53 -5.46
CA THR A 173 -5.69 -19.23 -6.18
C THR A 173 -5.36 -20.69 -6.55
N ARG A 174 -4.08 -21.04 -6.61
CA ARG A 174 -3.59 -22.40 -6.94
C ARG A 174 -3.31 -23.25 -5.70
N VAL A 175 -3.16 -22.64 -4.53
CA VAL A 175 -2.86 -23.31 -3.25
C VAL A 175 -4.13 -23.54 -2.43
N MET A 176 -5.06 -22.59 -2.49
CA MET A 176 -6.35 -22.61 -1.79
C MET A 176 -7.43 -23.34 -2.61
N ASP A 177 -8.50 -23.84 -1.97
CA ASP A 177 -9.82 -23.95 -2.60
C ASP A 177 -10.58 -22.64 -2.33
N PRO A 178 -10.73 -21.74 -3.33
CA PRO A 178 -11.33 -20.42 -3.12
C PRO A 178 -12.79 -20.44 -2.65
N ARG A 179 -13.47 -21.59 -2.72
CA ARG A 179 -14.85 -21.78 -2.25
C ARG A 179 -14.92 -22.19 -0.79
N GLU A 180 -13.86 -22.83 -0.28
CA GLU A 180 -13.79 -23.40 1.07
C GLU A 180 -12.83 -22.67 1.99
N ASP A 181 -11.72 -22.16 1.49
CA ASP A 181 -10.68 -21.54 2.31
C ASP A 181 -10.92 -20.03 2.44
N ILE A 182 -10.35 -19.46 3.49
CA ILE A 182 -10.48 -18.05 3.86
C ILE A 182 -9.18 -17.34 3.50
N LEU A 183 -9.28 -16.28 2.71
CA LEU A 183 -8.17 -15.37 2.44
C LEU A 183 -8.19 -14.23 3.48
N LEU A 184 -7.12 -14.08 4.25
CA LEU A 184 -6.84 -12.89 5.04
C LEU A 184 -5.89 -11.98 4.25
N VAL A 185 -6.28 -10.73 4.03
CA VAL A 185 -5.39 -9.69 3.50
C VAL A 185 -5.22 -8.66 4.60
N TYR A 186 -3.99 -8.49 5.07
CA TYR A 186 -3.64 -7.51 6.08
C TYR A 186 -2.71 -6.49 5.46
N VAL A 187 -3.16 -5.24 5.38
CA VAL A 187 -2.41 -4.11 4.82
C VAL A 187 -2.08 -3.16 5.96
N ALA A 188 -0.80 -2.89 6.17
CA ALA A 188 -0.31 -1.93 7.16
C ALA A 188 0.64 -0.94 6.49
N THR A 189 0.28 0.34 6.52
CA THR A 189 1.04 1.45 5.91
C THR A 189 0.41 2.80 6.33
N HIS A 190 0.97 3.92 5.88
CA HIS A 190 0.32 5.22 5.98
C HIS A 190 -0.84 5.37 5.00
N GLY A 191 -1.74 6.31 5.31
CA GLY A 191 -2.89 6.64 4.46
C GLY A 191 -3.11 8.14 4.35
N GLY A 192 -3.50 8.59 3.15
CA GLY A 192 -3.86 9.96 2.85
C GLY A 192 -5.35 10.25 3.07
N SER A 193 -5.70 11.53 3.22
CA SER A 193 -7.10 11.97 3.35
C SER A 193 -7.96 11.71 2.10
N ASP A 194 -7.31 11.39 0.98
CA ASP A 194 -7.90 10.91 -0.27
C ASP A 194 -8.09 9.37 -0.30
N HIS A 195 -7.76 8.70 0.80
CA HIS A 195 -7.78 7.24 0.99
C HIS A 195 -6.72 6.48 0.19
N THR A 196 -5.72 7.16 -0.37
CA THR A 196 -4.56 6.48 -0.94
C THR A 196 -3.74 5.87 0.19
N LEU A 197 -3.31 4.62 0.01
CA LEU A 197 -2.39 3.93 0.91
C LEU A 197 -0.97 4.04 0.34
N LEU A 198 -0.04 4.42 1.21
CA LEU A 198 1.34 4.61 0.83
C LEU A 198 1.98 3.26 0.49
N VAL A 199 2.63 3.20 -0.67
CA VAL A 199 3.46 2.08 -1.10
C VAL A 199 4.81 2.67 -1.48
N ASP A 200 5.78 2.53 -0.59
CA ASP A 200 7.07 3.19 -0.73
C ASP A 200 8.24 2.28 -0.37
N MET A 201 9.27 2.35 -1.20
CA MET A 201 10.59 1.76 -1.00
C MET A 201 11.58 2.60 -1.82
N ASP A 202 11.71 3.87 -1.48
CA ASP A 202 12.60 4.83 -2.16
C ASP A 202 14.00 4.23 -2.36
N PRO A 203 14.61 4.34 -3.56
CA PRO A 203 14.18 5.08 -4.75
C PRO A 203 13.41 4.25 -5.80
N ILE A 204 12.81 3.12 -5.41
CA ILE A 204 12.03 2.30 -6.35
C ILE A 204 10.66 2.97 -6.59
N PRO A 205 10.29 3.29 -7.85
CA PRO A 205 8.99 3.89 -8.15
C PRO A 205 7.89 2.83 -8.07
N LEU A 206 7.14 2.82 -6.96
CA LEU A 206 6.04 1.90 -6.72
C LEU A 206 4.67 2.59 -6.86
N ASP A 207 3.71 1.85 -7.41
CA ASP A 207 2.32 2.30 -7.53
C ASP A 207 1.62 2.25 -6.16
N GLN A 208 0.94 3.34 -5.82
CA GLN A 208 0.15 3.46 -4.60
C GLN A 208 -1.10 2.56 -4.66
N LEU A 209 -1.63 2.17 -3.51
CA LEU A 209 -2.89 1.42 -3.43
C LEU A 209 -4.05 2.37 -3.12
N ASP A 210 -5.20 2.14 -3.75
CA ASP A 210 -6.41 2.92 -3.52
C ASP A 210 -7.65 2.01 -3.32
N PRO A 211 -8.79 2.55 -2.84
CA PRO A 211 -9.99 1.75 -2.56
C PRO A 211 -10.55 1.00 -3.77
N ASP A 212 -10.53 1.61 -4.95
CA ASP A 212 -11.05 0.99 -6.17
C ASP A 212 -10.09 -0.11 -6.66
N GLY A 213 -8.79 0.18 -6.64
CA GLY A 213 -7.72 -0.72 -6.98
C GLY A 213 -7.70 -2.02 -6.19
N LEU A 214 -7.70 -1.92 -4.86
CA LEU A 214 -7.68 -3.10 -4.00
C LEU A 214 -8.97 -3.92 -4.15
N ALA A 215 -10.13 -3.26 -4.28
CA ALA A 215 -11.39 -3.94 -4.53
C ALA A 215 -11.39 -4.68 -5.87
N ASP A 216 -10.89 -4.06 -6.93
CA ASP A 216 -10.80 -4.63 -8.27
C ASP A 216 -9.85 -5.85 -8.31
N ILE A 217 -8.68 -5.74 -7.69
CA ILE A 217 -7.72 -6.85 -7.55
C ILE A 217 -8.42 -8.05 -6.89
N LEU A 218 -9.13 -7.84 -5.78
CA LEU A 218 -9.80 -8.92 -5.06
C LEU A 218 -11.01 -9.48 -5.83
N ALA A 219 -11.75 -8.63 -6.56
CA ALA A 219 -12.93 -9.02 -7.33
C ALA A 219 -12.60 -9.85 -8.58
N LYS A 220 -11.42 -9.63 -9.19
CA LYS A 220 -10.94 -10.40 -10.34
C LYS A 220 -10.60 -11.86 -10.02
N ARG A 221 -10.61 -12.24 -8.73
CA ARG A 221 -10.14 -13.53 -8.23
C ARG A 221 -11.25 -14.30 -7.51
N PRO A 222 -11.24 -15.64 -7.55
CA PRO A 222 -12.38 -16.46 -7.14
C PRO A 222 -12.56 -16.63 -5.62
N PHE A 223 -11.89 -15.83 -4.78
CA PHE A 223 -11.96 -15.95 -3.32
C PHE A 223 -13.37 -15.62 -2.80
N ARG A 224 -14.10 -16.64 -2.35
CA ARG A 224 -15.45 -16.48 -1.81
C ARG A 224 -15.45 -15.90 -0.40
N TRP A 225 -14.47 -16.30 0.41
CA TRP A 225 -14.37 -15.93 1.83
C TRP A 225 -13.11 -15.11 2.05
N LYS A 226 -13.31 -13.87 2.48
CA LYS A 226 -12.24 -12.89 2.63
C LYS A 226 -12.35 -12.19 3.98
N VAL A 227 -11.20 -11.94 4.61
CA VAL A 227 -11.02 -10.98 5.67
C VAL A 227 -10.04 -9.94 5.13
N VAL A 228 -10.44 -8.69 5.05
CA VAL A 228 -9.59 -7.60 4.57
C VAL A 228 -9.42 -6.59 5.68
N VAL A 229 -8.19 -6.41 6.12
CA VAL A 229 -7.82 -5.50 7.20
C VAL A 229 -6.95 -4.40 6.61
N VAL A 230 -7.40 -3.16 6.74
CA VAL A 230 -6.68 -1.97 6.26
C VAL A 230 -6.29 -1.14 7.48
N ASN A 231 -5.04 -1.27 7.89
CA ASN A 231 -4.43 -0.53 8.99
C ASN A 231 -3.69 0.70 8.44
N ALA A 232 -4.39 1.82 8.34
CA ALA A 232 -3.86 3.10 7.87
C ALA A 232 -4.77 4.28 8.29
N CYS A 233 -4.25 5.50 8.25
CA CYS A 233 -5.05 6.71 8.37
C CYS A 233 -6.12 6.75 7.28
N TYR A 234 -7.32 7.25 7.60
CA TYR A 234 -8.45 7.38 6.68
C TYR A 234 -8.94 6.07 6.04
N SER A 235 -8.51 4.92 6.56
CA SER A 235 -8.77 3.58 6.03
C SER A 235 -10.26 3.22 5.92
N GLY A 236 -11.14 3.87 6.69
CA GLY A 236 -12.59 3.73 6.56
C GLY A 236 -13.12 4.02 5.14
N GLY A 237 -12.37 4.77 4.31
CA GLY A 237 -12.68 4.98 2.89
C GLY A 237 -12.70 3.69 2.05
N PHE A 238 -12.07 2.61 2.51
CA PHE A 238 -12.06 1.31 1.83
C PHE A 238 -13.32 0.49 2.07
N VAL A 239 -14.05 0.73 3.17
CA VAL A 239 -15.22 -0.08 3.57
C VAL A 239 -16.27 -0.18 2.45
N PRO A 240 -16.72 0.92 1.82
CA PRO A 240 -17.77 0.85 0.80
C PRO A 240 -17.40 0.03 -0.44
N LYS A 241 -16.10 -0.04 -0.78
CA LYS A 241 -15.59 -0.74 -1.97
C LYS A 241 -15.29 -2.21 -1.70
N LEU A 242 -14.86 -2.53 -0.47
CA LEU A 242 -14.48 -3.90 -0.09
C LEU A 242 -15.62 -4.72 0.50
N GLN A 243 -16.64 -4.08 1.08
CA GLN A 243 -17.76 -4.79 1.70
C GLN A 243 -18.53 -5.64 0.68
N GLY A 244 -19.03 -6.78 1.11
CA GLY A 244 -19.80 -7.68 0.25
C GLY A 244 -20.09 -9.01 0.92
N ALA A 245 -20.90 -9.85 0.28
CA ALA A 245 -21.17 -11.19 0.78
C ALA A 245 -19.86 -12.00 0.89
N GLY A 246 -19.68 -12.70 2.01
CA GLY A 246 -18.47 -13.47 2.28
C GLY A 246 -17.22 -12.64 2.59
N THR A 247 -17.32 -11.33 2.79
CA THR A 247 -16.18 -10.48 3.17
C THR A 247 -16.37 -9.88 4.56
N LEU A 248 -15.36 -10.00 5.41
CA LEU A 248 -15.19 -9.19 6.62
C LEU A 248 -14.20 -8.06 6.28
N VAL A 249 -14.56 -6.81 6.52
CA VAL A 249 -13.66 -5.66 6.37
C VAL A 249 -13.44 -5.01 7.72
N LEU A 250 -12.18 -4.81 8.10
CA LEU A 250 -11.77 -4.11 9.32
C LEU A 250 -10.87 -2.93 8.94
N THR A 251 -11.08 -1.76 9.53
CA THR A 251 -10.24 -0.57 9.29
C THR A 251 -9.83 0.07 10.60
N SER A 252 -8.60 0.60 10.66
CA SER A 252 -8.06 1.21 11.88
C SER A 252 -8.59 2.60 12.17
N ALA A 253 -9.20 3.26 11.19
CA ALA A 253 -9.79 4.58 11.36
C ALA A 253 -11.06 4.77 10.53
N ARG A 254 -11.84 5.79 10.89
CA ARG A 254 -12.95 6.31 10.10
C ARG A 254 -12.46 7.04 8.86
N THR A 255 -13.33 7.17 7.86
CA THR A 255 -13.00 7.75 6.54
C THR A 255 -12.39 9.15 6.60
N ASP A 256 -12.66 9.95 7.62
CA ASP A 256 -12.20 11.33 7.81
C ASP A 256 -11.32 11.48 9.07
N ARG A 257 -10.76 10.37 9.58
CA ARG A 257 -9.93 10.31 10.80
C ARG A 257 -8.57 9.69 10.53
N THR A 258 -7.57 10.12 11.28
CA THR A 258 -6.24 9.48 11.34
C THR A 258 -6.27 8.25 12.27
N SER A 259 -5.32 7.35 12.08
CA SER A 259 -4.93 6.32 13.07
C SER A 259 -3.57 6.69 13.69
N PHE A 260 -3.15 5.98 14.73
CA PHE A 260 -2.00 6.37 15.56
C PHE A 260 -0.96 5.25 15.75
N GLY A 261 0.24 5.65 16.16
CA GLY A 261 1.33 4.74 16.52
C GLY A 261 2.20 4.27 15.36
N CYS A 262 2.23 4.98 14.23
CA CYS A 262 3.03 4.60 13.04
C CYS A 262 4.33 5.40 12.85
N GLY A 263 4.83 6.11 13.88
CA GLY A 263 6.08 6.88 13.76
C GLY A 263 7.33 6.01 13.89
N ALA A 264 8.50 6.58 13.55
CA ALA A 264 9.80 5.88 13.59
C ALA A 264 10.17 5.27 14.96
N ASP A 265 9.69 5.85 16.07
CA ASP A 265 9.94 5.33 17.43
C ASP A 265 8.93 4.25 17.85
N SER A 266 7.96 3.91 17.00
CA SER A 266 6.93 2.93 17.29
C SER A 266 7.31 1.53 16.82
N ASP A 267 7.23 0.56 17.72
CA ASP A 267 7.39 -0.85 17.36
C ASP A 267 6.14 -1.44 16.69
N ILE A 268 4.95 -0.93 17.04
CA ILE A 268 3.64 -1.38 16.57
C ILE A 268 2.62 -0.23 16.61
N THR A 269 1.69 -0.18 15.64
CA THR A 269 0.60 0.81 15.63
C THR A 269 -0.42 0.55 16.73
N TYR A 270 -1.28 1.53 17.04
CA TYR A 270 -2.36 1.33 18.03
C TYR A 270 -3.30 0.19 17.59
N PHE A 271 -3.66 0.14 16.31
CA PHE A 271 -4.54 -0.90 15.81
C PHE A 271 -3.85 -2.26 15.72
N GLY A 272 -2.58 -2.30 15.29
CA GLY A 272 -1.75 -3.51 15.36
C GLY A 272 -1.63 -4.04 16.78
N HIS A 273 -1.38 -3.17 17.76
CA HIS A 273 -1.30 -3.56 19.16
C HIS A 273 -2.62 -4.14 19.63
N ALA A 274 -3.72 -3.39 19.48
CA ALA A 274 -4.99 -3.75 20.08
C ALA A 274 -5.67 -4.93 19.37
N TRP A 275 -5.67 -4.97 18.03
CA TRP A 275 -6.32 -6.05 17.28
C TRP A 275 -5.40 -7.24 17.03
N LEU A 276 -4.24 -7.00 16.42
CA LEU A 276 -3.32 -8.07 16.00
C LEU A 276 -2.61 -8.69 17.22
N ALA A 277 -2.03 -7.89 18.11
CA ALA A 277 -1.29 -8.40 19.26
C ALA A 277 -2.20 -8.84 20.42
N ASP A 278 -3.01 -7.95 20.98
CA ASP A 278 -3.79 -8.27 22.17
C ASP A 278 -5.08 -9.02 21.82
N GLY A 279 -5.85 -8.51 20.86
CA GLY A 279 -7.13 -9.08 20.44
C GLY A 279 -7.04 -10.54 19.99
N LEU A 280 -6.18 -10.83 19.01
CA LEU A 280 -6.05 -12.19 18.46
C LEU A 280 -5.34 -13.19 19.41
N ASN A 281 -4.57 -12.70 20.39
CA ASN A 281 -4.10 -13.55 21.48
C ASN A 281 -5.19 -13.82 22.51
N ALA A 282 -6.04 -12.84 22.81
CA ALA A 282 -7.16 -12.99 23.74
C ALA A 282 -8.27 -13.91 23.20
N THR A 283 -8.53 -13.88 21.88
CA THR A 283 -9.60 -14.67 21.25
C THR A 283 -9.25 -15.01 19.79
N PRO A 284 -9.56 -16.23 19.30
CA PRO A 284 -9.41 -16.55 17.87
C PRO A 284 -10.54 -15.98 17.01
N ASP A 285 -11.56 -15.34 17.61
CA ASP A 285 -12.67 -14.74 16.88
C ASP A 285 -12.33 -13.31 16.46
N PHE A 286 -12.12 -13.11 15.15
CA PHE A 286 -11.67 -11.84 14.60
C PHE A 286 -12.62 -10.66 14.87
N ILE A 287 -13.93 -10.94 14.97
CA ILE A 287 -14.96 -9.92 15.24
C ILE A 287 -14.93 -9.54 16.73
N ASP A 288 -14.82 -10.52 17.62
CA ASP A 288 -14.66 -10.27 19.07
C ASP A 288 -13.34 -9.55 19.38
N ALA A 289 -12.25 -9.97 18.72
CA ALA A 289 -10.95 -9.28 18.79
C ALA A 289 -11.06 -7.83 18.33
N PHE A 290 -11.82 -7.54 17.28
CA PHE A 290 -12.06 -6.17 16.81
C PHE A 290 -12.81 -5.33 17.84
N HIS A 291 -13.89 -5.83 18.44
CA HIS A 291 -14.62 -5.07 19.45
C HIS A 291 -13.78 -4.78 20.72
N LYS A 292 -12.93 -5.73 21.12
CA LYS A 292 -11.95 -5.52 22.20
C LYS A 292 -10.96 -4.42 21.81
N ALA A 293 -10.41 -4.52 20.61
CA ALA A 293 -9.47 -3.54 20.09
C ALA A 293 -10.05 -2.12 20.03
N THR A 294 -11.28 -1.96 19.53
CA THR A 294 -11.96 -0.65 19.49
C THR A 294 -12.10 -0.03 20.88
N SER A 295 -12.40 -0.84 21.90
CA SER A 295 -12.55 -0.36 23.28
C SER A 295 -11.20 0.10 23.85
N GLU A 296 -10.15 -0.69 23.62
CA GLU A 296 -8.80 -0.41 24.08
C GLU A 296 -8.18 0.82 23.41
N ILE A 297 -8.33 0.94 22.09
CA ILE A 297 -7.90 2.11 21.31
C ILE A 297 -8.61 3.37 21.83
N ALA A 298 -9.92 3.32 22.06
CA ALA A 298 -10.66 4.47 22.57
C ALA A 298 -10.18 4.92 23.95
N ASP A 299 -9.78 3.99 24.82
CA ASP A 299 -9.22 4.30 26.13
C ASP A 299 -7.83 4.94 26.03
N TRP A 300 -6.98 4.49 25.10
CA TRP A 300 -5.67 5.08 24.83
C TRP A 300 -5.81 6.48 24.24
N GLU A 301 -6.62 6.63 23.19
CA GLU A 301 -6.83 7.91 22.52
C GLU A 301 -7.41 8.97 23.46
N LYS A 302 -8.33 8.57 24.35
CA LYS A 302 -8.85 9.45 25.40
C LYS A 302 -7.77 9.88 26.40
N ARG A 303 -6.87 8.97 26.77
CA ARG A 303 -5.74 9.25 27.67
C ARG A 303 -4.77 10.23 27.02
N ASP A 304 -4.52 10.06 25.73
CA ASP A 304 -3.57 10.84 24.95
C ASP A 304 -4.18 12.14 24.41
N GLN A 305 -5.48 12.35 24.64
CA GLN A 305 -6.24 13.55 24.27
C GLN A 305 -6.22 13.85 22.76
N VAL A 306 -6.23 12.79 21.94
CA VAL A 306 -6.32 12.89 20.49
C VAL A 306 -7.77 12.75 20.00
N ASP A 307 -8.03 13.17 18.77
CA ASP A 307 -9.33 12.95 18.13
C ASP A 307 -9.49 11.45 17.84
N PRO A 308 -10.55 10.78 18.32
CA PRO A 308 -10.66 9.33 18.20
C PRO A 308 -10.64 8.83 16.76
N SER A 309 -9.90 7.76 16.50
CA SER A 309 -9.78 7.16 15.16
C SER A 309 -11.09 6.52 14.71
N GLU A 310 -11.91 6.02 15.64
CA GLU A 310 -13.16 5.29 15.37
C GLU A 310 -12.99 4.15 14.35
N PRO A 311 -12.25 3.06 14.71
CA PRO A 311 -12.08 1.89 13.83
C PRO A 311 -13.43 1.36 13.30
N GLN A 312 -13.48 0.92 12.04
CA GLN A 312 -14.72 0.42 11.43
C GLN A 312 -14.70 -1.07 11.12
N ILE A 313 -15.89 -1.66 11.11
CA ILE A 313 -16.13 -3.07 10.76
C ILE A 313 -17.32 -3.19 9.81
N ALA A 314 -17.17 -4.00 8.77
CA ALA A 314 -18.28 -4.43 7.92
C ALA A 314 -18.30 -5.97 7.82
N VAL A 315 -19.40 -6.57 8.28
CA VAL A 315 -19.59 -8.03 8.30
C VAL A 315 -20.51 -8.46 7.16
N GLY A 316 -19.91 -9.00 6.10
CA GLY A 316 -20.61 -9.55 4.95
C GLY A 316 -21.43 -10.79 5.27
N LYS A 317 -22.53 -11.00 4.53
CA LYS A 317 -23.38 -12.20 4.72
C LYS A 317 -22.55 -13.49 4.64
N GLY A 318 -22.62 -14.30 5.70
CA GLY A 318 -22.03 -15.64 5.79
C GLY A 318 -20.56 -15.72 6.20
N ILE A 319 -19.81 -14.62 6.24
CA ILE A 319 -18.39 -14.67 6.63
C ILE A 319 -18.20 -15.06 8.11
N GLU A 320 -19.10 -14.60 8.98
CA GLU A 320 -19.07 -14.93 10.40
C GLU A 320 -19.23 -16.44 10.63
N ASP A 321 -20.24 -17.06 10.00
CA ASP A 321 -20.46 -18.51 10.05
C ASP A 321 -19.25 -19.28 9.51
N LYS A 322 -18.62 -18.75 8.46
CA LYS A 322 -17.46 -19.38 7.85
C LYS A 322 -16.24 -19.34 8.76
N LEU A 323 -15.97 -18.19 9.38
CA LEU A 323 -14.91 -18.03 10.37
C LEU A 323 -15.18 -18.91 11.59
N ALA A 324 -16.44 -19.00 12.05
CA ALA A 324 -16.82 -19.92 13.12
C ALA A 324 -16.61 -21.39 12.75
N ALA A 325 -16.90 -21.78 11.51
CA ALA A 325 -16.62 -23.13 11.01
C ALA A 325 -15.12 -23.43 10.97
N TRP A 326 -14.29 -22.46 10.58
CA TRP A 326 -12.83 -22.57 10.67
C TRP A 326 -12.34 -22.71 12.11
N ARG A 327 -12.80 -21.86 13.04
CA ARG A 327 -12.42 -21.95 14.46
C ARG A 327 -12.75 -23.30 15.12
N LYS A 328 -13.76 -24.02 14.63
CA LYS A 328 -14.12 -25.37 15.13
C LYS A 328 -13.10 -26.45 14.76
N VAL A 329 -12.37 -26.27 13.66
CA VAL A 329 -11.39 -27.25 13.15
C VAL A 329 -9.94 -26.79 13.35
N ALA A 330 -9.71 -25.49 13.49
CA ALA A 330 -8.39 -24.93 13.76
C ALA A 330 -7.91 -25.34 15.15
N HIS A 331 -6.65 -25.78 15.25
CA HIS A 331 -6.01 -25.91 16.55
C HIS A 331 -5.52 -24.54 16.99
N ILE A 332 -6.06 -24.06 18.12
CA ILE A 332 -5.75 -22.75 18.64
C ILE A 332 -4.59 -22.88 19.64
N GLY A 333 -3.38 -22.56 19.19
CA GLY A 333 -2.12 -22.71 19.93
C GLY A 333 -1.94 -21.71 21.07
N PRO A 334 -0.80 -21.67 21.78
CA PRO A 334 -0.59 -20.74 22.89
C PRO A 334 -0.54 -19.28 22.42
N ILE A 335 -0.63 -18.35 23.38
CA ILE A 335 -0.38 -16.92 23.14
C ILE A 335 1.01 -16.74 22.53
N VAL A 336 1.11 -15.85 21.54
CA VAL A 336 2.35 -15.44 20.88
C VAL A 336 2.57 -13.98 21.27
N PRO A 337 3.45 -13.67 22.24
CA PRO A 337 3.72 -12.28 22.59
C PRO A 337 4.30 -11.52 21.39
N PHE A 338 3.89 -10.26 21.23
CA PHE A 338 4.49 -9.38 20.25
C PHE A 338 5.97 -9.14 20.57
N ALA A 339 6.81 -9.20 19.53
CA ALA A 339 8.18 -8.77 19.55
C ALA A 339 8.50 -8.16 18.17
N PRO A 340 9.16 -7.00 18.11
CA PRO A 340 9.62 -6.42 16.84
C PRO A 340 10.47 -7.40 16.03
N ALA A 341 10.48 -7.23 14.71
CA ALA A 341 11.40 -7.95 13.84
C ALA A 341 12.85 -7.61 14.23
N LYS A 342 13.77 -8.57 14.00
CA LYS A 342 15.17 -8.48 14.43
C LYS A 342 16.14 -8.27 13.30
#